data_AF-A0A355IBX6-F1
#
_entry.id   AF-A0A355IBX6-F1
#
_cell.length_a   1.000
_cell.length_b   1.000
_cell.length_c   1.000
_cell.angle_alpha   90.00
_cell.angle_beta   90.00
_cell.angle_gamma   90.00
#
_symmetry.space_group_name_H-M   'P 1'
#
loop_
_entity.id
_entity.type
_entity.pdbx_description
1 polymer ?
#
loop_
_entity_poly.entity_id
_entity_poly.type
_entity_poly.pdbx_seq_one_letter_code
_entity_poly.pdbx_strand_id
1 'polypeptide(L)'
;MALIRLLDQGLTSLSRNRTRRLSRYTRTGLLLGLGIALHNFPEGVALGTVYTASTNPGGWIGLALLMALHNIPEGMVMAAAMRLGNIRIRKVIWALVLVELPMGVGAALGGFFGELSALSTSLSLAFAGGAMLYITLDELFPAASELGGWFWMTIGTAGGGLVGAALTKIVQAAG
;
A
#
# COMPACT_ATOMS: atom_id res chain seq x y z
N MET A 1 -5.03 12.43 -5.16
CA MET A 1 -6.50 12.31 -4.94
C MET A 1 -7.33 12.24 -6.23
N ALA A 2 -7.17 13.14 -7.21
CA ALA A 2 -7.94 13.09 -8.45
C ALA A 2 -7.78 11.77 -9.22
N LEU A 3 -6.55 11.21 -9.29
CA LEU A 3 -6.30 9.94 -9.96
C LEU A 3 -7.07 8.77 -9.33
N ILE A 4 -7.02 8.60 -8.00
CA ILE A 4 -7.73 7.49 -7.36
C ILE A 4 -9.24 7.67 -7.49
N ARG A 5 -9.77 8.90 -7.36
CA ARG A 5 -11.18 9.17 -7.64
C ARG A 5 -11.57 8.86 -9.09
N LEU A 6 -10.69 9.13 -10.05
CA LEU A 6 -10.92 8.77 -11.46
C LEU A 6 -10.89 7.25 -11.67
N LEU A 7 -9.97 6.54 -10.99
CA LEU A 7 -9.93 5.08 -10.98
C LEU A 7 -11.19 4.50 -10.33
N ASP A 8 -11.64 5.10 -9.25
CA ASP A 8 -12.85 4.75 -8.52
C ASP A 8 -14.11 4.92 -9.38
N GLN A 9 -14.24 6.07 -10.05
CA GLN A 9 -15.29 6.35 -11.03
C GLN A 9 -15.21 5.41 -12.23
N GLY A 10 -14.01 5.14 -12.74
CA GLY A 10 -13.77 4.22 -13.84
C GLY A 10 -14.15 2.77 -13.51
N LEU A 11 -13.78 2.27 -12.33
CA LEU A 11 -14.21 0.96 -11.85
C LEU A 11 -15.72 0.89 -11.64
N THR A 12 -16.33 1.99 -11.18
CA THR A 12 -17.78 2.10 -11.01
C THR A 12 -18.50 2.10 -12.37
N SER A 13 -17.97 2.79 -13.38
CA SER A 13 -18.53 2.80 -14.73
C SER A 13 -18.39 1.43 -15.43
N LEU A 14 -17.26 0.74 -15.23
CA LEU A 14 -17.05 -0.62 -15.71
C LEU A 14 -17.98 -1.63 -15.02
N SER A 15 -18.27 -1.45 -13.73
CA SER A 15 -19.26 -2.24 -12.99
C SER A 15 -20.69 -2.00 -13.52
N ARG A 16 -20.98 -0.81 -14.04
CA ARG A 16 -22.30 -0.46 -14.60
C ARG A 16 -22.56 -1.04 -15.99
N ASN A 17 -21.51 -1.29 -16.80
CA ASN A 17 -21.62 -1.77 -18.17
C ASN A 17 -21.43 -3.29 -18.36
N ARG A 18 -20.95 -4.02 -17.35
CA ARG A 18 -20.76 -5.48 -17.41
C ARG A 18 -21.84 -6.15 -16.56
N THR A 19 -22.50 -7.19 -17.07
CA THR A 19 -23.55 -8.02 -16.41
C THR A 19 -23.16 -8.65 -15.07
N ARG A 20 -21.98 -8.33 -14.51
CA ARG A 20 -21.50 -8.75 -13.20
C ARG A 20 -21.32 -7.52 -12.31
N ARG A 21 -22.30 -7.25 -11.45
CA ARG A 21 -22.13 -6.34 -10.31
C ARG A 21 -20.92 -6.82 -9.50
N LEU A 22 -19.81 -6.08 -9.50
CA LEU A 22 -18.72 -6.36 -8.56
C LEU A 22 -19.28 -6.14 -7.15
N SER A 23 -19.05 -7.09 -6.24
CA SER A 23 -19.41 -6.85 -4.83
C SER A 23 -18.60 -5.67 -4.31
N ARG A 24 -19.17 -4.91 -3.37
CA ARG A 24 -18.51 -3.76 -2.73
C ARG A 24 -17.10 -4.12 -2.29
N TYR A 25 -16.93 -5.26 -1.61
CA TYR A 25 -15.63 -5.76 -1.16
C TYR A 25 -14.64 -6.10 -2.29
N THR A 26 -15.13 -6.59 -3.45
CA THR A 26 -14.24 -6.79 -4.62
C THR A 26 -13.69 -5.45 -5.11
N ARG A 27 -14.52 -4.42 -5.15
CA ARG A 27 -14.12 -3.06 -5.55
C ARG A 27 -13.12 -2.49 -4.54
N THR A 28 -13.42 -2.57 -3.25
CA THR A 28 -12.50 -2.18 -2.17
C THR A 28 -11.16 -2.91 -2.32
N GLY A 29 -11.15 -4.23 -2.56
CA GLY A 29 -9.91 -4.99 -2.76
C GLY A 29 -9.11 -4.58 -4.00
N LEU A 30 -9.77 -4.22 -5.10
CA LEU A 30 -9.11 -3.70 -6.31
C LEU A 30 -8.53 -2.31 -6.10
N LEU A 31 -9.27 -1.42 -5.42
CA LEU A 31 -8.81 -0.07 -5.10
C LEU A 31 -7.64 -0.08 -4.12
N LEU A 32 -7.71 -0.93 -3.10
CA LEU A 32 -6.59 -1.22 -2.20
C LEU A 32 -5.37 -1.67 -3.00
N GLY A 33 -5.53 -2.69 -3.86
CA GLY A 33 -4.42 -3.18 -4.68
C GLY A 33 -3.82 -2.11 -5.61
N LEU A 34 -4.64 -1.26 -6.22
CA LEU A 34 -4.16 -0.14 -7.04
C LEU A 34 -3.42 0.91 -6.21
N GLY A 35 -3.93 1.23 -5.02
CA GLY A 35 -3.24 2.10 -4.07
C GLY A 35 -1.89 1.56 -3.65
N ILE A 36 -1.85 0.27 -3.32
CA ILE A 36 -0.65 -0.47 -2.94
C ILE A 36 0.38 -0.41 -4.06
N ALA A 37 -0.01 -0.79 -5.27
CA ALA A 37 0.85 -0.70 -6.45
C ALA A 37 1.44 0.71 -6.66
N LEU A 38 0.64 1.76 -6.43
CA LEU A 38 1.09 3.15 -6.63
C LEU A 38 2.05 3.65 -5.54
N HIS A 39 1.88 3.25 -4.28
CA HIS A 39 2.83 3.63 -3.22
C HIS A 39 4.09 2.76 -3.23
N ASN A 40 3.97 1.51 -3.68
CA ASN A 40 5.07 0.54 -3.72
C ASN A 40 6.17 1.00 -4.68
N PHE A 41 5.81 1.74 -5.73
CA PHE A 41 6.78 2.25 -6.68
C PHE A 41 7.77 3.27 -6.07
N PRO A 42 7.34 4.40 -5.46
CA PRO A 42 8.25 5.30 -4.75
C PRO A 42 9.09 4.61 -3.67
N GLU A 43 8.49 3.69 -2.94
CA GLU A 43 9.16 2.89 -1.92
C GLU A 43 10.28 2.03 -2.50
N GLY A 44 9.99 1.32 -3.59
CA GLY A 44 10.99 0.59 -4.35
C GLY A 44 12.16 1.46 -4.73
N VAL A 45 11.90 2.64 -5.31
CA VAL A 45 12.97 3.58 -5.69
C VAL A 45 13.85 3.92 -4.49
N ALA A 46 13.26 4.25 -3.33
CA ALA A 46 14.02 4.53 -2.12
C ALA A 46 14.88 3.35 -1.65
N LEU A 47 14.38 2.12 -1.76
CA LEU A 47 15.16 0.92 -1.45
C LEU A 47 16.37 0.77 -2.38
N GLY A 48 16.17 0.98 -3.69
CA GLY A 48 17.22 0.92 -4.69
C GLY A 48 18.30 1.97 -4.51
N THR A 49 17.91 3.22 -4.20
CA THR A 49 18.87 4.30 -3.95
C THR A 49 19.70 4.04 -2.70
N VAL A 50 19.07 3.61 -1.60
CA VAL A 50 19.76 3.26 -0.35
C VAL A 50 20.70 2.07 -0.54
N TYR A 51 20.31 1.07 -1.35
CA TYR A 51 21.18 -0.05 -1.71
C TYR A 51 22.49 0.43 -2.36
N THR A 52 22.42 1.40 -3.28
CA THR A 52 23.61 1.93 -3.95
C THR A 52 24.40 2.96 -3.15
N ALA A 53 23.74 3.74 -2.29
CA ALA A 53 24.36 4.78 -1.48
C ALA A 53 25.02 4.23 -0.20
N SER A 54 24.52 3.10 0.31
CA SER A 54 25.00 2.52 1.56
C SER A 54 26.29 1.70 1.36
N THR A 55 27.35 2.09 2.06
CA THR A 55 28.62 1.34 2.10
C THR A 55 28.59 0.16 3.06
N ASN A 56 27.60 0.09 3.96
CA ASN A 56 27.42 -0.98 4.93
C ASN A 56 26.14 -1.78 4.60
N PRO A 57 26.23 -3.11 4.39
CA PRO A 57 25.06 -3.95 4.13
C PRO A 57 23.92 -3.81 5.14
N GLY A 58 24.23 -3.50 6.41
CA GLY A 58 23.23 -3.35 7.46
C GLY A 58 22.17 -2.28 7.18
N GLY A 59 22.53 -1.20 6.48
CA GLY A 59 21.60 -0.09 6.20
C GLY A 59 20.48 -0.49 5.24
N TRP A 60 20.82 -1.05 4.08
CA TRP A 60 19.82 -1.46 3.09
C TRP A 60 19.11 -2.77 3.47
N ILE A 61 19.77 -3.70 4.17
CA ILE A 61 19.12 -4.92 4.69
C ILE A 61 18.07 -4.56 5.76
N GLY A 62 18.40 -3.66 6.68
CA GLY A 62 17.46 -3.19 7.70
C GLY A 62 16.23 -2.55 7.08
N LEU A 63 16.42 -1.68 6.07
CA LEU A 63 15.32 -1.08 5.33
C LEU A 63 14.48 -2.12 4.59
N ALA A 64 15.10 -3.05 3.87
CA ALA A 64 14.41 -4.12 3.15
C ALA A 64 13.52 -4.97 4.09
N LEU A 65 14.04 -5.34 5.27
CA LEU A 65 13.29 -6.10 6.28
C LEU A 65 12.12 -5.31 6.85
N LEU A 66 12.33 -4.01 7.13
CA LEU A 66 11.28 -3.13 7.61
C LEU A 66 10.13 -3.00 6.58
N MET A 67 10.47 -2.83 5.31
CA MET A 67 9.50 -2.77 4.22
C MET A 67 8.77 -4.11 4.02
N ALA A 68 9.49 -5.23 4.07
CA ALA A 68 8.87 -6.55 4.01
C ALA A 68 7.84 -6.76 5.14
N LEU A 69 8.13 -6.28 6.35
CA LEU A 69 7.19 -6.32 7.47
C LEU A 69 5.99 -5.39 7.28
N HIS A 70 6.18 -4.24 6.64
CA HIS A 70 5.11 -3.29 6.32
C HIS A 70 4.12 -3.84 5.29
N ASN A 71 4.62 -4.53 4.26
CA ASN A 71 3.78 -5.02 3.15
C ASN A 71 2.90 -6.21 3.57
N ILE A 72 3.22 -6.92 4.66
CA ILE A 72 2.40 -8.03 5.17
C ILE A 72 0.98 -7.54 5.55
N PRO A 73 0.81 -6.57 6.47
CA PRO A 73 -0.49 -5.96 6.76
C PRO A 73 -1.27 -5.49 5.54
N GLU A 74 -0.60 -4.86 4.56
CA GLU A 74 -1.25 -4.32 3.36
C GLU A 74 -1.74 -5.43 2.42
N GLY A 75 -0.90 -6.44 2.20
CA GLY A 75 -1.31 -7.63 1.46
C GLY A 75 -2.47 -8.36 2.14
N MET A 76 -2.45 -8.46 3.47
CA MET A 76 -3.52 -9.09 4.25
C MET A 76 -4.85 -8.35 4.07
N VAL A 77 -4.86 -7.01 4.13
CA VAL A 77 -6.09 -6.23 4.02
C VAL A 77 -6.70 -6.29 2.63
N MET A 78 -5.85 -6.23 1.58
CA MET A 78 -6.27 -6.43 0.20
C MET A 78 -6.84 -7.85 0.01
N ALA A 79 -6.14 -8.87 0.51
CA ALA A 79 -6.57 -10.25 0.40
C ALA A 79 -7.92 -10.49 1.09
N ALA A 80 -8.10 -9.95 2.29
CA ALA A 80 -9.35 -10.03 3.03
C ALA A 80 -10.51 -9.40 2.26
N ALA A 81 -10.34 -8.18 1.75
CA ALA A 81 -11.36 -7.50 0.95
C ALA A 81 -11.74 -8.30 -0.32
N MET A 82 -10.75 -8.81 -1.06
CA MET A 82 -11.02 -9.63 -2.24
C MET A 82 -11.71 -10.96 -1.89
N ARG A 83 -11.37 -11.59 -0.76
CA ARG A 83 -11.99 -12.84 -0.30
C ARG A 83 -13.43 -12.64 0.18
N LEU A 84 -13.71 -11.56 0.91
CA LEU A 84 -15.08 -11.12 1.23
C LEU A 84 -15.88 -10.83 -0.06
N GLY A 85 -15.19 -10.41 -1.11
CA GLY A 85 -15.75 -10.24 -2.45
C GLY A 85 -16.02 -11.54 -3.22
N ASN A 86 -15.81 -12.72 -2.63
CA ASN A 86 -15.90 -14.04 -3.27
C ASN A 86 -14.90 -14.26 -4.43
N ILE A 87 -13.76 -13.54 -4.43
CA ILE A 87 -12.69 -13.81 -5.38
C ILE A 87 -11.95 -15.09 -4.99
N ARG A 88 -11.70 -15.97 -5.97
CA ARG A 88 -10.96 -17.23 -5.75
C ARG A 88 -9.55 -16.94 -5.24
N ILE A 89 -9.09 -17.69 -4.24
CA ILE A 89 -7.78 -17.48 -3.60
C ILE A 89 -6.60 -17.43 -4.59
N ARG A 90 -6.61 -18.26 -5.65
CA ARG A 90 -5.58 -18.23 -6.70
C ARG A 90 -5.48 -16.86 -7.37
N LYS A 91 -6.62 -16.19 -7.61
CA LYS A 91 -6.63 -14.84 -8.20
C LYS A 91 -6.16 -13.78 -7.21
N VAL A 92 -6.45 -13.97 -5.92
CA VAL A 92 -5.96 -13.09 -4.86
C VAL A 92 -4.43 -13.17 -4.77
N ILE A 93 -3.87 -14.38 -4.75
CA ILE A 93 -2.41 -14.59 -4.74
C ILE A 93 -1.76 -13.90 -5.94
N TRP A 94 -2.29 -14.10 -7.15
CA TRP A 94 -1.77 -13.42 -8.33
C TRP A 94 -1.89 -11.89 -8.23
N ALA A 95 -2.99 -11.39 -7.70
CA ALA A 95 -3.17 -9.96 -7.51
C ALA A 95 -2.14 -9.39 -6.51
N LEU A 96 -1.87 -10.09 -5.40
CA LEU A 96 -0.84 -9.72 -4.44
C LEU A 96 0.55 -9.66 -5.07
N VAL A 97 0.92 -10.66 -5.88
CA VAL A 97 2.20 -10.62 -6.61
C VAL A 97 2.28 -9.43 -7.57
N LEU A 98 1.20 -9.15 -8.31
CA LEU A 98 1.16 -8.09 -9.31
C LEU A 98 1.26 -6.69 -8.69
N VAL A 99 0.68 -6.45 -7.51
CA VAL A 99 0.74 -5.13 -6.84
C VAL A 99 2.09 -4.85 -6.18
N GLU A 100 2.92 -5.88 -5.99
CA GLU A 100 4.30 -5.75 -5.49
C GLU A 100 5.33 -5.53 -6.60
N LEU A 101 5.01 -5.87 -7.87
CA LEU A 101 5.92 -5.63 -9.00
C LEU A 101 6.41 -4.18 -9.13
N PRO A 102 5.58 -3.14 -8.89
CA PRO A 102 6.05 -1.76 -8.93
C PRO A 102 7.17 -1.47 -7.94
N MET A 103 7.23 -2.13 -6.77
CA MET A 103 8.36 -1.99 -5.84
C MET A 103 9.65 -2.54 -6.44
N GLY A 104 9.61 -3.72 -7.04
CA GLY A 104 10.78 -4.30 -7.72
C GLY A 104 11.27 -3.44 -8.87
N VAL A 105 10.36 -2.90 -9.69
CA VAL A 105 10.70 -1.96 -10.77
C VAL A 105 11.29 -0.67 -10.20
N GLY A 106 10.67 -0.12 -9.16
CA GLY A 106 11.18 1.05 -8.46
C GLY A 106 12.60 0.83 -7.94
N ALA A 107 12.86 -0.30 -7.28
CA ALA A 107 14.18 -0.64 -6.73
C ALA A 107 15.25 -0.77 -7.81
N ALA A 108 14.93 -1.39 -8.95
CA ALA A 108 15.84 -1.42 -10.08
C ALA A 108 16.14 0.01 -10.57
N LEU A 109 15.13 0.85 -10.78
CA LEU A 109 15.31 2.22 -11.23
C LEU A 109 16.11 3.06 -10.22
N GLY A 110 15.83 2.95 -8.92
CA GLY A 110 16.57 3.63 -7.86
C GLY A 110 18.04 3.22 -7.82
N GLY A 111 18.34 1.94 -8.04
CA GLY A 111 19.72 1.46 -8.13
C GLY A 111 20.43 1.90 -9.41
N PHE A 112 19.71 2.05 -10.54
CA PHE A 112 20.30 2.48 -11.81
C PHE A 112 20.54 4.01 -11.88
N PHE A 113 19.55 4.79 -11.44
CA PHE A 113 19.59 6.25 -11.54
C PHE A 113 20.20 6.94 -10.32
N GLY A 114 20.42 6.21 -9.22
CA GLY A 114 20.93 6.77 -7.98
C GLY A 114 19.93 7.73 -7.33
N GLU A 115 20.43 8.66 -6.52
CA GLU A 115 19.61 9.56 -5.71
C GLU A 115 18.67 10.43 -6.57
N LEU A 116 17.36 10.21 -6.41
CA LEU A 116 16.35 11.15 -6.88
C LEU A 116 16.50 12.49 -6.14
N SER A 117 16.18 13.60 -6.82
CA SER A 117 16.17 14.91 -6.17
C SER A 117 15.24 14.92 -4.95
N ALA A 118 15.61 15.65 -3.90
CA ALA A 118 14.78 15.78 -2.70
C ALA A 118 13.35 16.22 -3.02
N LEU A 119 13.17 17.07 -4.05
CA LEU A 119 11.86 17.49 -4.53
C LEU A 119 11.06 16.33 -5.15
N SER A 120 11.68 15.54 -6.02
CA SER A 120 11.05 14.36 -6.64
C SER A 120 10.61 13.34 -5.58
N THR A 121 11.47 13.07 -4.60
CA THR A 121 11.17 12.17 -3.48
C THR A 121 10.03 12.72 -2.63
N SER A 122 10.05 14.01 -2.31
CA SER A 122 9.02 14.66 -1.49
C SER A 122 7.65 14.65 -2.17
N LEU A 123 7.60 14.96 -3.47
CA LEU A 123 6.36 14.93 -4.25
C LEU A 123 5.81 13.50 -4.37
N SER A 124 6.69 12.51 -4.55
CA SER A 124 6.30 11.09 -4.63
C SER A 124 5.73 10.59 -3.30
N LEU A 125 6.39 10.90 -2.18
CA LEU A 125 5.92 10.57 -0.83
C LEU A 125 4.61 11.28 -0.50
N ALA A 126 4.48 12.57 -0.82
CA ALA A 126 3.24 13.32 -0.59
C ALA A 126 2.06 12.73 -1.40
N PHE A 127 2.32 12.33 -2.65
CA PHE A 127 1.33 11.67 -3.49
C PHE A 127 0.93 10.30 -2.91
N ALA A 128 1.90 9.47 -2.52
CA ALA A 128 1.67 8.16 -1.94
C ALA A 128 0.91 8.24 -0.60
N GLY A 129 1.34 9.12 0.30
CA GLY A 129 0.66 9.36 1.59
C GLY A 129 -0.77 9.86 1.40
N GLY A 130 -1.00 10.78 0.46
CA GLY A 130 -2.35 11.25 0.14
C GLY A 130 -3.24 10.18 -0.51
N ALA A 131 -2.65 9.27 -1.30
CA ALA A 131 -3.33 8.12 -1.87
C ALA A 131 -3.80 7.13 -0.79
N MET A 132 -2.90 6.78 0.13
CA MET A 132 -3.18 5.85 1.23
C MET A 132 -4.17 6.43 2.23
N LEU A 133 -4.11 7.74 2.50
CA LEU A 133 -5.09 8.41 3.33
C LEU A 133 -6.50 8.36 2.72
N TYR A 134 -6.63 8.59 1.41
CA TYR A 134 -7.92 8.45 0.73
C TYR A 134 -8.47 7.02 0.85
N ILE A 135 -7.67 6.02 0.53
CA ILE A 135 -8.10 4.61 0.59
C ILE A 135 -8.47 4.21 2.03
N THR A 136 -7.69 4.67 3.01
CA THR A 136 -7.95 4.38 4.41
C THR A 136 -9.29 4.96 4.86
N LEU A 137 -9.57 6.22 4.53
CA LEU A 137 -10.78 6.91 4.99
C LEU A 137 -12.04 6.54 4.19
N ASP A 138 -11.94 6.40 2.87
CA ASP A 138 -13.10 6.26 1.97
C ASP A 138 -13.48 4.79 1.75
N GLU A 139 -12.52 3.87 1.89
CA GLU A 139 -12.73 2.44 1.63
C GLU A 139 -12.53 1.61 2.90
N LEU A 140 -11.39 1.74 3.58
CA LEU A 140 -11.04 0.83 4.66
C LEU A 140 -11.83 1.07 5.96
N PHE A 141 -11.96 2.32 6.39
CA PHE A 141 -12.72 2.68 7.60
C PHE A 141 -14.20 2.29 7.50
N PRO A 142 -14.92 2.64 6.41
CA PRO A 142 -16.30 2.17 6.21
C PRO A 142 -16.42 0.66 6.14
N ALA A 143 -15.48 -0.04 5.50
CA ALA A 143 -15.50 -1.50 5.46
C ALA A 143 -15.27 -2.12 6.86
N ALA A 144 -14.34 -1.57 7.64
CA ALA A 144 -14.05 -2.04 8.99
C ALA A 144 -15.22 -1.78 9.96
N SER A 145 -15.86 -0.60 9.88
CA SER A 145 -17.02 -0.27 10.71
C SER A 145 -18.26 -1.10 10.35
N GLU A 146 -18.44 -1.47 9.08
CA GLU A 146 -19.51 -2.39 8.67
C GLU A 146 -19.29 -3.82 9.15
N LEU A 147 -18.04 -4.29 9.18
CA LEU A 147 -17.71 -5.66 9.59
C LEU A 147 -17.68 -5.85 11.11
N GLY A 148 -17.12 -4.88 11.83
CA GLY A 148 -16.86 -4.98 13.26
C GLY A 148 -17.52 -3.88 14.10
N GLY A 149 -18.15 -2.87 13.52
CA GLY A 149 -18.66 -1.73 14.25
C GLY A 149 -17.58 -0.69 14.62
N TRP A 150 -18.04 0.51 14.96
CA TRP A 150 -17.19 1.67 15.23
C TRP A 150 -16.21 1.49 16.41
N PHE A 151 -16.61 0.71 17.43
CA PHE A 151 -15.77 0.46 18.60
C PHE A 151 -14.49 -0.31 18.22
N TRP A 152 -14.66 -1.45 17.55
CA TRP A 152 -13.53 -2.30 17.13
C TRP A 152 -12.66 -1.63 16.07
N MET A 153 -13.27 -0.90 15.13
CA MET A 153 -12.54 -0.07 14.18
C MET A 153 -11.66 0.97 14.90
N THR A 154 -12.21 1.69 15.88
CA THR A 154 -11.47 2.74 16.61
C THR A 154 -10.31 2.17 17.42
N ILE A 155 -10.53 1.05 18.13
CA ILE A 155 -9.47 0.38 18.89
C ILE A 155 -8.38 -0.14 17.95
N GLY A 156 -8.75 -0.74 16.82
CA GLY A 156 -7.79 -1.22 15.82
C GLY A 156 -6.93 -0.09 15.25
N THR A 157 -7.56 1.03 14.87
CA THR A 157 -6.86 2.22 14.37
C THR A 157 -5.93 2.82 15.43
N ALA A 158 -6.40 3.00 16.66
CA ALA A 158 -5.59 3.55 17.75
C ALA A 158 -4.40 2.63 18.10
N GLY A 159 -4.66 1.33 18.23
CA GLY A 159 -3.63 0.32 18.48
C GLY A 159 -2.58 0.28 17.37
N GLY A 160 -3.00 0.26 16.10
CA GLY A 160 -2.10 0.31 14.95
C GLY A 160 -1.25 1.58 14.92
N GLY A 161 -1.85 2.74 15.20
CA GLY A 161 -1.13 4.02 15.30
C GLY A 161 -0.08 4.04 16.41
N LEU A 162 -0.40 3.49 17.60
CA LEU A 162 0.55 3.38 18.71
C LEU A 162 1.70 2.43 18.40
N VAL A 163 1.42 1.27 17.80
CA VAL A 163 2.46 0.32 17.37
C VAL A 163 3.36 0.97 16.32
N GLY A 164 2.80 1.64 15.32
CA GLY A 164 3.57 2.39 14.32
C GLY A 164 4.47 3.45 14.96
N ALA A 165 3.93 4.27 15.88
CA ALA A 165 4.72 5.28 16.58
C ALA A 165 5.87 4.68 17.42
N ALA A 166 5.64 3.54 18.07
CA ALA A 166 6.66 2.83 18.82
C ALA A 166 7.78 2.29 17.92
N LEU A 167 7.41 1.66 16.80
CA LEU A 167 8.36 1.14 15.80
C LEU A 167 9.23 2.26 15.23
N THR A 168 8.65 3.41 14.91
CA THR A 168 9.42 4.56 14.42
C THR A 168 10.46 5.04 15.42
N LYS A 169 10.13 5.06 16.72
CA LYS A 169 11.10 5.41 17.77
C LYS A 169 12.24 4.39 17.88
N ILE A 170 11.94 3.10 17.74
CA ILE A 170 12.95 2.04 17.76
C ILE A 170 13.92 2.20 16.58
N VAL A 171 13.38 2.43 15.38
CA VAL A 171 14.20 2.64 14.17
C VAL A 171 15.09 3.87 14.32
N GLN A 172 14.56 5.00 14.81
CA GLN A 172 15.34 6.21 15.05
C GLN A 172 16.41 6.06 16.13
N ALA A 173 16.20 5.15 17.10
CA ALA A 173 17.20 4.87 18.14
C ALA A 173 18.30 3.89 17.66
N ALA A 174 18.09 3.21 16.53
CA ALA A 174 18.99 2.20 15.98
C ALA A 174 19.86 2.68 14.81
N GLY A 175 19.60 3.88 14.27
CA GLY A 175 20.39 4.53 13.23
C GLY A 175 21.11 5.77 13.76
#